data_AF-A0AA39C7Y6-F1
#
_entry.id   AF-A0AA39C7Y6-F1
#
_cell.length_a   1.000
_cell.length_b   1.000
_cell.length_c   1.000
_cell.angle_alpha   90.00
_cell.angle_beta   90.00
_cell.angle_gamma   90.00
#
_symmetry.space_group_name_H-M   'P 1'
#
loop_
_entity.id
_entity.type
_entity.pdbx_description
1 polymer ?
#
loop_
_entity_poly.entity_id
_entity_poly.type
_entity_poly.pdbx_seq_one_letter_code
_entity_poly.pdbx_strand_id
1 'polypeptide(L)'
;MTRKKSDEVMAPRKKNGQFVKKSEAIRRIQARELISKINFKKAKKLDQKVKINVNNTGRRIVDTALLGKSMWCRGCEIPLSFSNVEKETQRGLASIFNIRCSKCSSIIEVASSETVQSGSGSTLFAVICKAASGCIDSGIGHEQLKVMLSAMNLPIIHHNTIKRAEAHIGPAFEEAAKASCIKAIAEERNLTLAAQRKYSKRIANATSNVDSNPTQSISDLRK
;
A
#
# COMPACT_ATOMS: atom_id res chain seq x y z
N MET A 1 -12.45 30.92 -54.60
CA MET A 1 -13.45 30.94 -53.50
C MET A 1 -13.70 29.52 -53.02
N THR A 2 -12.93 29.03 -52.04
CA THR A 2 -13.09 27.69 -51.47
C THR A 2 -13.81 27.81 -50.12
N ARG A 3 -15.04 27.27 -50.07
CA ARG A 3 -15.90 27.23 -48.87
C ARG A 3 -15.20 26.42 -47.78
N LYS A 4 -14.93 27.05 -46.63
CA LYS A 4 -14.53 26.36 -45.39
C LYS A 4 -15.66 25.40 -45.00
N LYS A 5 -15.38 24.09 -44.94
CA LYS A 5 -16.22 23.12 -44.25
C LYS A 5 -16.25 23.54 -42.77
N SER A 6 -17.40 23.99 -42.31
CA SER A 6 -17.67 24.19 -40.90
C SER A 6 -17.59 22.83 -40.20
N ASP A 7 -16.73 22.73 -39.19
CA ASP A 7 -16.63 21.56 -38.32
C ASP A 7 -18.01 21.21 -37.74
N GLU A 8 -18.58 20.09 -38.18
CA GLU A 8 -19.76 19.50 -37.56
C GLU A 8 -19.38 19.01 -36.16
N VAL A 9 -19.69 19.83 -35.16
CA VAL A 9 -19.59 19.44 -33.75
C VAL A 9 -20.59 18.31 -33.51
N MET A 10 -20.10 17.06 -33.42
CA MET A 10 -20.93 15.89 -33.10
C MET A 10 -21.81 16.16 -31.88
N ALA A 11 -23.11 15.85 -32.01
CA ALA A 11 -24.07 16.03 -30.93
C ALA A 11 -23.65 15.20 -29.69
N PRO A 12 -23.65 15.82 -28.49
CA PRO A 12 -23.18 15.16 -27.27
C PRO A 12 -24.09 13.98 -26.91
N ARG A 13 -23.48 12.80 -26.71
CA ARG A 13 -24.17 11.55 -26.34
C ARG A 13 -23.86 11.17 -24.89
N LYS A 14 -24.80 10.48 -24.25
CA LYS A 14 -24.61 9.80 -22.97
C LYS A 14 -23.69 8.58 -23.17
N LYS A 15 -23.15 8.03 -22.07
CA LYS A 15 -22.31 6.81 -22.12
C LYS A 15 -23.04 5.59 -22.72
N ASN A 16 -24.36 5.60 -22.71
CA ASN A 16 -25.22 4.59 -23.31
C ASN A 16 -25.67 4.96 -24.76
N GLY A 17 -24.98 5.89 -25.43
CA GLY A 17 -25.23 6.24 -26.84
C GLY A 17 -26.43 7.15 -27.12
N GLN A 18 -27.27 7.43 -26.12
CA GLN A 18 -28.44 8.31 -26.27
C GLN A 18 -28.05 9.79 -26.42
N PHE A 19 -28.80 10.53 -27.23
CA PHE A 19 -28.61 11.98 -27.40
C PHE A 19 -28.88 12.74 -26.09
N VAL A 20 -28.03 13.72 -25.79
CA VAL A 20 -28.17 14.61 -24.62
C VAL A 20 -28.88 15.88 -25.05
N LYS A 21 -29.81 16.38 -24.21
CA LYS A 21 -30.44 17.69 -24.44
C LYS A 21 -29.36 18.78 -24.50
N LYS A 22 -29.47 19.72 -25.45
CA LYS A 22 -28.47 20.79 -25.66
C LYS A 22 -28.13 21.56 -24.38
N SER A 23 -29.13 21.86 -23.55
CA SER A 23 -28.95 22.53 -22.24
C SER A 23 -28.13 21.71 -21.23
N GLU A 24 -28.30 20.38 -21.22
CA GLU A 24 -27.56 19.49 -20.32
C GLU A 24 -26.10 19.33 -20.77
N ALA A 25 -25.85 19.30 -22.08
CA ALA A 25 -24.49 19.27 -22.61
C ALA A 25 -23.69 20.55 -22.28
N ILE A 26 -24.32 21.72 -22.43
CA ILE A 26 -23.71 23.01 -22.06
C ILE A 26 -23.35 23.03 -20.57
N ARG A 27 -24.26 22.57 -19.69
CA ARG A 27 -23.98 22.46 -18.24
C ARG A 27 -22.79 21.56 -17.94
N ARG A 28 -22.64 20.44 -18.66
CA ARG A 28 -21.49 19.52 -18.47
C ARG A 28 -20.16 20.15 -18.91
N ILE A 29 -20.15 20.91 -19.99
CA ILE A 29 -18.96 21.63 -20.45
C ILE A 29 -18.57 22.70 -19.43
N GLN A 30 -19.53 23.51 -18.96
CA GLN A 30 -19.31 24.52 -17.92
C GLN A 30 -18.81 23.90 -16.61
N ALA A 31 -19.38 22.76 -16.19
CA ALA A 31 -18.91 22.04 -15.01
C ALA A 31 -17.46 21.53 -15.16
N ARG A 32 -17.08 21.01 -16.34
CA ARG A 32 -15.70 20.60 -16.62
C ARG A 32 -14.73 21.77 -16.57
N GLU A 33 -15.10 22.92 -17.13
CA GLU A 33 -14.28 24.13 -17.07
C GLU A 33 -14.14 24.68 -15.65
N LEU A 34 -15.19 24.63 -14.83
CA LEU A 34 -15.12 25.01 -13.42
C LEU A 34 -14.19 24.07 -12.64
N ILE A 35 -14.30 22.76 -12.86
CA ILE A 35 -13.42 21.77 -12.24
C ILE A 35 -11.96 21.98 -12.67
N SER A 36 -11.69 22.27 -13.95
CA SER A 36 -10.33 22.53 -14.42
C SER A 36 -9.75 23.81 -13.81
N LYS A 37 -10.55 24.89 -13.70
CA LYS A 37 -10.15 26.14 -13.01
C LYS A 37 -9.88 25.91 -11.52
N ILE A 38 -10.68 25.10 -10.84
CA ILE A 38 -10.47 24.74 -9.43
C ILE A 38 -9.17 23.93 -9.27
N ASN A 39 -8.93 22.93 -10.13
CA ASN A 39 -7.73 22.12 -10.10
C ASN A 39 -6.47 22.94 -10.39
N PHE A 40 -6.53 23.87 -11.35
CA PHE A 40 -5.43 24.79 -11.65
C PHE A 40 -5.11 25.72 -10.48
N LYS A 41 -6.14 26.30 -9.83
CA LYS A 41 -5.95 27.12 -8.62
C LYS A 41 -5.39 26.31 -7.45
N LYS A 42 -5.80 25.05 -7.28
CA LYS A 42 -5.24 24.14 -6.27
C LYS A 42 -3.78 23.80 -6.57
N ALA A 43 -3.43 23.49 -7.81
CA ALA A 43 -2.04 23.24 -8.22
C ALA A 43 -1.14 24.46 -7.96
N LYS A 44 -1.60 25.66 -8.35
CA LYS A 44 -0.86 26.91 -8.09
C LYS A 44 -0.70 27.22 -6.60
N LYS A 45 -1.71 26.91 -5.77
CA LYS A 45 -1.62 27.00 -4.30
C LYS A 45 -0.68 25.95 -3.70
N LEU A 46 -0.60 24.75 -4.26
CA LEU A 46 0.38 23.74 -3.85
C LEU A 46 1.80 24.19 -4.18
N ASP A 47 2.05 24.69 -5.40
CA ASP A 47 3.35 25.24 -5.81
C ASP A 47 3.76 26.43 -4.94
N GLN A 48 2.83 27.33 -4.60
CA GLN A 48 3.11 28.47 -3.70
C GLN A 48 3.33 28.08 -2.23
N LYS A 49 2.86 26.90 -1.79
CA LYS A 49 3.05 26.43 -0.40
C LYS A 49 4.34 25.63 -0.21
N VAL A 50 5.01 25.26 -1.30
CA VAL A 50 6.39 24.76 -1.26
C VAL A 50 7.32 25.98 -1.11
N LYS A 51 7.32 26.59 0.07
CA LYS A 51 8.48 27.39 0.50
C LYS A 51 9.63 26.40 0.64
N ILE A 52 10.49 26.37 -0.38
CA ILE A 52 11.76 25.63 -0.36
C ILE A 52 12.62 26.28 0.72
N ASN A 53 12.61 25.68 1.91
CA ASN A 53 13.66 25.95 2.88
C ASN A 53 14.82 25.03 2.47
N VAL A 54 15.91 25.60 1.95
CA VAL A 54 17.14 24.89 1.53
C VAL A 54 17.94 24.45 2.77
N ASN A 55 17.23 24.04 3.81
CA ASN A 55 17.80 23.38 4.96
C ASN A 55 17.43 21.91 4.78
N ASN A 56 18.36 21.11 4.26
CA ASN A 56 18.33 19.64 4.33
C ASN A 56 18.48 19.17 5.80
N THR A 57 17.71 19.79 6.68
CA THR A 57 17.66 19.53 8.10
C THR A 57 16.54 18.54 8.37
N GLY A 58 16.73 17.73 9.40
CA GLY A 58 15.81 16.67 9.79
C GLY A 58 16.28 15.30 9.34
N ARG A 59 15.45 14.28 9.58
CA ARG A 59 15.77 12.89 9.31
C ARG A 59 15.02 12.38 8.09
N ARG A 60 15.65 11.52 7.30
CA ARG A 60 15.06 10.86 6.13
C ARG A 60 15.31 9.37 6.20
N ILE A 61 14.35 8.60 5.69
CA ILE A 61 14.53 7.18 5.47
C ILE A 61 15.12 7.01 4.06
N VAL A 62 16.24 6.30 4.00
CA VAL A 62 16.95 6.00 2.75
C VAL A 62 17.11 4.49 2.60
N ASP A 63 16.93 4.01 1.38
CA ASP A 63 17.42 2.71 0.97
C ASP A 63 18.92 2.83 0.69
N THR A 64 19.74 2.27 1.57
CA THR A 64 21.20 2.39 1.49
C THR A 64 21.78 1.74 0.25
N ALA A 65 21.19 0.65 -0.24
CA ALA A 65 21.66 -0.06 -1.43
C ALA A 65 21.34 0.73 -2.70
N LEU A 66 20.12 1.29 -2.81
CA LEU A 66 19.77 2.18 -3.91
C LEU A 66 20.62 3.45 -3.88
N LEU A 67 20.79 4.03 -2.70
CA LEU A 67 21.53 5.28 -2.53
C LEU A 67 23.01 5.08 -2.91
N GLY A 68 23.64 3.99 -2.47
CA GLY A 68 25.02 3.67 -2.84
C GLY A 68 25.23 3.54 -4.36
N LYS A 69 24.23 3.06 -5.10
CA LYS A 69 24.27 2.95 -6.57
C LYS A 69 24.01 4.28 -7.28
N SER A 70 23.16 5.14 -6.70
CA SER A 70 22.69 6.38 -7.33
C SER A 70 23.50 7.62 -6.94
N MET A 71 24.33 7.55 -5.90
CA MET A 71 25.20 8.64 -5.43
C MET A 71 26.50 8.80 -6.25
N TRP A 72 26.41 8.64 -7.56
CA TRP A 72 27.53 8.78 -8.49
C TRP A 72 27.19 9.71 -9.64
N CYS A 73 28.12 10.57 -10.01
CA CYS A 73 27.95 11.41 -11.18
C CYS A 73 28.08 10.60 -12.47
N ARG A 74 27.07 10.64 -13.35
CA ARG A 74 27.09 9.95 -14.65
C ARG A 74 28.10 10.47 -15.66
N GLY A 75 28.53 11.73 -15.54
CA GLY A 75 29.52 12.32 -16.46
C GLY A 75 30.96 12.24 -15.97
N CYS A 76 31.16 12.26 -14.65
CA CYS A 76 32.46 12.38 -14.03
C CYS A 76 32.89 11.15 -13.21
N GLU A 77 31.97 10.22 -12.96
CA GLU A 77 32.16 9.00 -12.15
C GLU A 77 32.71 9.25 -10.73
N ILE A 78 32.49 10.45 -10.19
CA ILE A 78 32.85 10.79 -8.81
C ILE A 78 31.64 10.66 -7.87
N PRO A 79 31.86 10.34 -6.59
CA PRO A 79 30.79 10.27 -5.61
C PRO A 79 30.14 11.64 -5.39
N LEU A 80 28.82 11.64 -5.23
CA LEU A 80 28.04 12.81 -4.91
C LEU A 80 28.01 13.05 -3.40
N SER A 81 27.91 14.32 -2.99
CA SER A 81 27.81 14.70 -1.59
C SER A 81 26.46 15.33 -1.29
N PHE A 82 25.84 14.95 -0.17
CA PHE A 82 24.62 15.60 0.33
C PHE A 82 24.83 17.09 0.65
N SER A 83 26.08 17.54 0.89
CA SER A 83 26.41 18.96 1.04
C SER A 83 26.12 19.78 -0.21
N ASN A 84 26.01 19.13 -1.38
CA ASN A 84 25.77 19.79 -2.67
C ASN A 84 24.31 19.63 -3.17
N VAL A 85 23.38 19.28 -2.27
CA VAL A 85 21.96 19.20 -2.62
C VAL A 85 21.40 20.61 -2.80
N GLU A 86 20.88 20.89 -3.98
CA GLU A 86 20.25 22.19 -4.29
C GLU A 86 18.76 22.19 -3.99
N LYS A 87 18.12 21.02 -4.16
CA LYS A 87 16.68 20.86 -3.99
C LYS A 87 16.35 19.47 -3.48
N GLU A 88 15.48 19.42 -2.50
CA GLU A 88 14.80 18.20 -2.07
C GLU A 88 13.31 18.29 -2.44
N THR A 89 12.79 17.25 -3.10
CA THR A 89 11.35 17.06 -3.29
C THR A 89 10.87 15.89 -2.44
N GLN A 90 10.19 16.21 -1.35
CA GLN A 90 9.64 15.21 -0.44
C GLN A 90 8.31 14.67 -0.96
N ARG A 91 8.12 13.35 -0.90
CA ARG A 91 6.89 12.64 -1.23
C ARG A 91 6.57 11.63 -0.12
N GLY A 92 6.04 12.12 1.00
CA GLY A 92 5.86 11.30 2.20
C GLY A 92 7.21 10.91 2.80
N LEU A 93 7.44 9.62 3.05
CA LEU A 93 8.73 9.13 3.58
C LEU A 93 9.87 9.11 2.55
N ALA A 94 9.54 9.20 1.26
CA ALA A 94 10.53 9.21 0.21
C ALA A 94 10.93 10.64 -0.16
N SER A 95 12.18 10.81 -0.57
CA SER A 95 12.73 12.10 -1.00
C SER A 95 13.47 11.92 -2.32
N ILE A 96 13.36 12.94 -3.18
CA ILE A 96 14.13 13.05 -4.42
C ILE A 96 15.07 14.23 -4.27
N PHE A 97 16.38 13.98 -4.30
CA PHE A 97 17.43 14.97 -4.15
C PHE A 97 18.00 15.34 -5.51
N ASN A 98 18.08 16.64 -5.77
CA ASN A 98 18.84 17.17 -6.89
C ASN A 98 20.20 17.63 -6.38
N ILE A 99 21.24 16.87 -6.73
CA ILE A 99 22.60 17.06 -6.21
C ILE A 99 23.51 17.57 -7.32
N ARG A 100 24.20 18.69 -7.06
CA ARG A 100 25.19 19.23 -7.99
C ARG A 100 26.52 18.47 -7.84
N CYS A 101 27.02 17.95 -8.96
CA CYS A 101 28.36 17.39 -9.02
C CYS A 101 29.41 18.48 -8.80
N SER A 102 30.38 18.24 -7.91
CA SER A 102 31.46 19.20 -7.60
C SER A 102 32.44 19.43 -8.74
N LYS A 103 32.56 18.48 -9.68
CA LYS A 103 33.52 18.56 -10.80
C LYS A 103 32.89 19.11 -12.09
N CYS A 104 31.83 18.48 -12.60
CA CYS A 104 31.19 18.87 -13.87
C CYS A 104 29.96 19.77 -13.71
N SER A 105 29.56 20.14 -12.48
CA SER A 105 28.37 20.96 -12.20
C SER A 105 27.03 20.41 -12.72
N SER A 106 27.00 19.18 -13.25
CA SER A 106 25.76 18.51 -13.64
C SER A 106 24.90 18.24 -12.42
N ILE A 107 23.59 18.48 -12.54
CA ILE A 107 22.61 18.16 -11.52
C ILE A 107 22.12 16.72 -11.73
N ILE A 108 22.27 15.89 -10.72
CA ILE A 108 21.82 14.49 -10.74
C ILE A 108 20.65 14.33 -9.78
N GLU A 109 19.60 13.67 -10.27
CA GLU A 109 18.44 13.28 -9.46
C GLU A 109 18.73 11.95 -8.76
N VAL A 110 18.58 11.93 -7.43
CA VAL A 110 18.83 10.78 -6.57
C VAL A 110 17.60 10.53 -5.70
N ALA A 111 16.97 9.36 -5.84
CA ALA A 111 15.81 8.98 -5.04
C ALA A 111 16.23 8.22 -3.77
N SER A 112 15.53 8.46 -2.66
CA SER A 112 15.78 7.77 -1.38
C SER A 112 15.15 6.38 -1.29
N SER A 113 14.25 6.02 -2.21
CA SER A 113 13.54 4.75 -2.25
C SER A 113 13.19 4.41 -3.69
N GLU A 114 13.09 3.12 -4.00
CA GLU A 114 12.58 2.64 -5.28
C GLU A 114 11.10 2.98 -5.44
N THR A 115 10.64 3.00 -6.70
CA THR A 115 9.24 3.19 -7.05
C THR A 115 8.61 1.88 -7.51
N VAL A 116 7.41 1.62 -7.04
CA VAL A 116 6.55 0.51 -7.47
C VAL A 116 5.38 1.04 -8.30
N GLN A 117 5.01 0.27 -9.32
CA GLN A 117 3.87 0.57 -10.17
C GLN A 117 2.59 0.12 -9.47
N SER A 118 1.69 1.05 -9.18
CA SER A 118 0.34 0.73 -8.74
C SER A 118 -0.51 0.33 -9.96
N GLY A 119 -1.44 -0.62 -9.77
CA GLY A 119 -2.37 -1.06 -10.83
C GLY A 119 -3.25 0.04 -11.45
N SER A 120 -3.23 1.25 -10.88
CA SER A 120 -3.88 2.46 -11.43
C SER A 120 -3.01 3.27 -12.42
N GLY A 121 -1.83 2.76 -12.81
CA GLY A 121 -0.88 3.48 -13.67
C GLY A 121 -0.12 4.61 -12.95
N SER A 122 -0.21 4.64 -11.61
CA SER A 122 0.44 5.63 -10.77
C SER A 122 1.63 5.02 -10.03
N THR A 123 2.71 5.78 -9.86
CA THR A 123 3.88 5.32 -9.11
C THR A 123 3.75 5.64 -7.63
N LEU A 124 4.15 4.69 -6.78
CA LEU A 124 4.28 4.83 -5.34
C LEU A 124 5.72 4.52 -4.95
N PHE A 125 6.21 5.10 -3.86
CA PHE A 125 7.52 4.70 -3.33
C PHE A 125 7.39 3.45 -2.47
N ALA A 126 8.31 2.51 -2.65
CA ALA A 126 8.34 1.23 -1.94
C ALA A 126 8.36 1.44 -0.41
N VAL A 127 9.09 2.44 0.10
CA VAL A 127 9.11 2.79 1.53
C VAL A 127 7.72 3.13 2.09
N ILE A 128 6.85 3.73 1.28
CA ILE A 128 5.47 4.05 1.69
C ILE A 128 4.64 2.78 1.76
N CYS A 129 4.78 1.88 0.77
CA CYS A 129 4.12 0.59 0.79
C CYS A 129 4.55 -0.25 1.99
N LYS A 130 5.84 -0.27 2.33
CA LYS A 130 6.37 -0.94 3.53
C LYS A 130 5.81 -0.34 4.82
N ALA A 131 5.70 0.99 4.91
CA ALA A 131 5.07 1.64 6.06
C ALA A 131 3.58 1.27 6.19
N ALA A 132 2.85 1.26 5.06
CA ALA A 132 1.45 0.83 5.03
C ALA A 132 1.29 -0.66 5.40
N SER A 133 2.19 -1.54 4.96
CA SER A 133 2.22 -2.95 5.38
C SER A 133 2.37 -3.06 6.89
N GLY A 134 3.34 -2.36 7.48
CA GLY A 134 3.53 -2.35 8.93
C GLY A 134 2.32 -1.79 9.69
N CYS A 135 1.62 -0.80 9.12
CA CYS A 135 0.37 -0.29 9.67
C CYS A 135 -0.74 -1.34 9.68
N ILE A 136 -0.93 -2.06 8.57
CA ILE A 136 -1.93 -3.14 8.48
C ILE A 136 -1.60 -4.25 9.49
N ASP A 137 -0.35 -4.70 9.52
CA ASP A 137 0.10 -5.79 10.41
C ASP A 137 -0.01 -5.41 11.90
N SER A 138 0.25 -4.15 12.23
CA SER A 138 0.24 -3.68 13.62
C SER A 138 -1.13 -3.12 14.06
N GLY A 139 -2.13 -3.07 13.17
CA GLY A 139 -3.41 -2.42 13.44
C GLY A 139 -3.30 -0.91 13.70
N ILE A 140 -2.28 -0.25 13.15
CA ILE A 140 -1.97 1.17 13.37
C ILE A 140 -2.61 2.02 12.27
N GLY A 141 -3.43 2.99 12.67
CA GLY A 141 -4.03 3.96 11.76
C GLY A 141 -3.10 5.13 11.38
N HIS A 142 -3.51 5.92 10.39
CA HIS A 142 -2.74 7.08 9.90
C HIS A 142 -2.38 8.11 11.00
N GLU A 143 -3.29 8.40 11.92
CA GLU A 143 -3.02 9.36 13.01
C GLU A 143 -1.96 8.85 13.99
N GLN A 144 -1.99 7.55 14.33
CA GLN A 144 -0.97 6.93 15.18
C GLN A 144 0.39 6.91 14.47
N LEU A 145 0.42 6.56 13.19
CA LEU A 145 1.64 6.63 12.36
C LEU A 145 2.20 8.06 12.33
N LYS A 146 1.34 9.06 12.18
CA LYS A 146 1.75 10.47 12.15
C LYS A 146 2.37 10.93 13.48
N VAL A 147 1.82 10.53 14.62
CA VAL A 147 2.41 10.81 15.95
C VAL A 147 3.80 10.17 16.05
N MET A 148 3.92 8.91 15.66
CA MET A 148 5.19 8.16 15.66
C MET A 148 6.25 8.83 14.75
N LEU A 149 5.89 9.18 13.51
CA LEU A 149 6.79 9.86 12.57
C LEU A 149 7.22 11.24 13.09
N SER A 150 6.30 11.97 13.72
CA SER A 150 6.57 13.28 14.30
C SER A 150 7.54 13.18 15.49
N ALA A 151 7.37 12.16 16.36
CA ALA A 151 8.28 11.89 17.47
C ALA A 151 9.71 11.57 16.99
N MET A 152 9.84 10.92 15.83
CA MET A 152 11.14 10.62 15.22
C MET A 152 11.74 11.77 14.39
N ASN A 153 11.03 12.91 14.25
CA ASN A 153 11.39 13.99 13.35
C ASN A 153 11.54 13.56 11.88
N LEU A 154 10.60 12.71 11.42
CA LEU A 154 10.48 12.25 10.04
C LEU A 154 9.35 12.99 9.30
N PRO A 155 9.42 13.08 7.96
CA PRO A 155 8.35 13.65 7.16
C PRO A 155 7.01 12.91 7.35
N ILE A 156 5.92 13.66 7.46
CA ILE A 156 4.58 13.10 7.60
C ILE A 156 4.06 12.65 6.23
N ILE A 157 3.48 11.45 6.19
CA ILE A 157 2.82 10.94 4.99
C ILE A 157 1.39 11.50 4.93
N HIS A 158 0.97 11.98 3.77
CA HIS A 158 -0.41 12.41 3.57
C HIS A 158 -1.36 11.21 3.62
N HIS A 159 -2.51 11.35 4.28
CA HIS A 159 -3.51 10.30 4.45
C HIS A 159 -3.91 9.60 3.14
N ASN A 160 -4.15 10.36 2.06
CA ASN A 160 -4.49 9.77 0.75
C ASN A 160 -3.37 8.90 0.16
N THR A 161 -2.12 9.18 0.49
CA THR A 161 -0.98 8.41 0.00
C THR A 161 -0.89 7.07 0.72
N ILE A 162 -1.15 7.04 2.04
CA ILE A 162 -1.29 5.80 2.80
C ILE A 162 -2.45 4.97 2.26
N LYS A 163 -3.64 5.55 2.09
CA LYS A 163 -4.80 4.82 1.53
C LYS A 163 -4.53 4.19 0.16
N ARG A 164 -3.78 4.89 -0.69
CA ARG A 164 -3.36 4.35 -1.99
C ARG A 164 -2.37 3.19 -1.84
N ALA A 165 -1.46 3.27 -0.87
CA ALA A 165 -0.53 2.20 -0.58
C ALA A 165 -1.26 0.97 0.01
N GLU A 166 -2.17 1.17 0.97
CA GLU A 166 -3.04 0.13 1.53
C GLU A 166 -3.85 -0.57 0.44
N ALA A 167 -4.47 0.18 -0.48
CA ALA A 167 -5.21 -0.40 -1.60
C ALA A 167 -4.32 -1.18 -2.57
N HIS A 168 -3.04 -0.82 -2.69
CA HIS A 168 -2.08 -1.52 -3.55
C HIS A 168 -1.61 -2.84 -2.92
N ILE A 169 -1.33 -2.86 -1.62
CA ILE A 169 -0.83 -4.04 -0.90
C ILE A 169 -1.94 -4.97 -0.39
N GLY A 170 -3.15 -4.44 -0.21
CA GLY A 170 -4.30 -5.15 0.36
C GLY A 170 -4.60 -6.51 -0.27
N PRO A 171 -4.60 -6.66 -1.61
CA PRO A 171 -4.83 -7.96 -2.25
C PRO A 171 -3.81 -9.03 -1.82
N ALA A 172 -2.54 -8.66 -1.68
CA ALA A 172 -1.51 -9.60 -1.24
C ALA A 172 -1.70 -10.03 0.23
N PHE A 173 -2.14 -9.11 1.09
CA PHE A 173 -2.52 -9.42 2.47
C PHE A 173 -3.74 -10.34 2.54
N GLU A 174 -4.76 -10.08 1.73
CA GLU A 174 -5.97 -10.91 1.68
C GLU A 174 -5.66 -12.33 1.19
N GLU A 175 -4.81 -12.47 0.18
CA GLU A 175 -4.35 -13.76 -0.31
C GLU A 175 -3.56 -14.53 0.76
N ALA A 176 -2.62 -13.86 1.43
CA ALA A 176 -1.85 -14.46 2.52
C ALA A 176 -2.75 -14.91 3.69
N ALA A 177 -3.71 -14.08 4.08
CA ALA A 177 -4.68 -14.40 5.12
C ALA A 177 -5.55 -15.61 4.73
N LYS A 178 -6.08 -15.65 3.50
CA LYS A 178 -6.85 -16.78 2.98
C LYS A 178 -6.04 -18.07 2.99
N ALA A 179 -4.80 -18.03 2.50
CA ALA A 179 -3.92 -19.19 2.50
C ALA A 179 -3.63 -19.69 3.93
N SER A 180 -3.44 -18.78 4.88
CA SER A 180 -3.27 -19.11 6.29
C SER A 180 -4.52 -19.79 6.88
N CYS A 181 -5.71 -19.24 6.63
CA CYS A 181 -6.96 -19.84 7.12
C CYS A 181 -7.19 -21.24 6.55
N ILE A 182 -6.92 -21.46 5.26
CA ILE A 182 -7.07 -22.78 4.63
C ILE A 182 -6.14 -23.81 5.29
N LYS A 183 -4.88 -23.42 5.56
CA LYS A 183 -3.91 -24.29 6.26
C LYS A 183 -4.38 -24.62 7.67
N ALA A 184 -4.84 -23.62 8.42
CA ALA A 184 -5.36 -23.81 9.78
C ALA A 184 -6.58 -24.75 9.80
N ILE A 185 -7.54 -24.58 8.88
CA ILE A 185 -8.72 -25.46 8.77
C ILE A 185 -8.30 -26.91 8.49
N ALA A 186 -7.34 -27.13 7.61
CA ALA A 186 -6.84 -28.47 7.29
C ALA A 186 -6.17 -29.13 8.51
N GLU A 187 -5.40 -28.34 9.27
CA GLU A 187 -4.74 -28.80 10.49
C GLU A 187 -5.75 -29.12 11.61
N GLU A 188 -6.71 -28.22 11.87
CA GLU A 188 -7.79 -28.42 12.83
C GLU A 188 -8.61 -29.69 12.51
N ARG A 189 -8.92 -29.92 11.24
CA ARG A 189 -9.60 -31.14 10.78
C ARG A 189 -8.79 -32.40 11.11
N ASN A 190 -7.50 -32.40 10.81
CA ASN A 190 -6.63 -33.56 11.05
C ASN A 190 -6.51 -33.87 12.54
N LEU A 191 -6.34 -32.84 13.37
CA LEU A 191 -6.29 -32.99 14.82
C LEU A 191 -7.62 -33.50 15.39
N THR A 192 -8.75 -33.02 14.87
CA THR A 192 -10.09 -33.48 15.27
C THR A 192 -10.30 -34.95 14.95
N LEU A 193 -9.95 -35.39 13.73
CA LEU A 193 -10.05 -36.79 13.33
C LEU A 193 -9.12 -37.69 14.16
N ALA A 194 -7.91 -37.22 14.47
CA ALA A 194 -6.98 -37.95 15.32
C ALA A 194 -7.51 -38.09 16.76
N ALA A 195 -8.11 -37.03 17.31
CA ALA A 195 -8.73 -37.04 18.63
C ALA A 195 -9.93 -37.99 18.68
N GLN A 196 -10.81 -37.97 17.67
CA GLN A 196 -11.93 -38.90 17.55
C GLN A 196 -11.46 -40.36 17.50
N ARG A 197 -10.45 -40.68 16.69
CA ARG A 197 -9.87 -42.04 16.62
C ARG A 197 -9.32 -42.49 17.98
N LYS A 198 -8.64 -41.60 18.71
CA LYS A 198 -8.15 -41.90 20.07
C LYS A 198 -9.31 -42.18 21.02
N TYR A 199 -10.37 -41.37 20.98
CA TYR A 199 -11.55 -41.56 21.82
C TYR A 199 -12.27 -42.89 21.51
N SER A 200 -12.50 -43.20 20.23
CA SER A 200 -13.10 -44.48 19.81
C SER A 200 -12.30 -45.69 20.28
N LYS A 201 -10.96 -45.65 20.18
CA LYS A 201 -10.10 -46.71 20.72
C LYS A 201 -10.22 -46.86 22.24
N ARG A 202 -10.33 -45.75 22.98
CA ARG A 202 -10.51 -45.78 24.44
C ARG A 202 -11.86 -46.40 24.83
N ILE A 203 -12.93 -46.08 24.11
CA ILE A 203 -14.24 -46.71 24.33
C ILE A 203 -14.17 -48.20 24.05
N ALA A 204 -13.63 -48.62 22.90
CA ALA A 204 -13.54 -50.03 22.54
C ALA A 204 -12.76 -50.86 23.58
N ASN A 205 -11.64 -50.33 24.08
CA ASN A 205 -10.85 -50.96 25.13
C ASN A 205 -11.58 -51.01 26.50
N ALA A 206 -12.42 -50.02 26.79
CA ALA A 206 -13.22 -50.02 28.02
C ALA A 206 -14.36 -51.05 27.95
N THR A 207 -15.02 -51.19 26.79
CA THR A 207 -16.09 -52.17 26.61
C THR A 207 -15.59 -53.61 26.62
N SER A 208 -14.39 -53.89 26.10
CA SER A 208 -13.80 -55.24 26.16
C SER A 208 -13.38 -55.69 27.56
N ASN A 209 -13.27 -54.78 28.53
CA ASN A 209 -12.95 -55.11 29.92
C ASN A 209 -14.20 -55.41 30.78
N VAL A 210 -15.41 -55.09 30.31
CA VAL A 210 -16.64 -55.31 31.08
C VAL A 210 -17.13 -56.77 30.99
N ASP A 211 -16.80 -57.49 29.91
CA ASP A 211 -17.23 -58.88 29.69
C ASP A 211 -16.41 -59.94 30.45
N SER A 212 -15.53 -59.52 31.37
CA SER A 212 -14.66 -60.42 32.14
C SER A 212 -14.95 -60.44 33.66
N ASN A 213 -16.11 -59.93 34.09
CA ASN A 213 -16.56 -60.13 35.46
C ASN A 213 -17.53 -61.33 35.49
N PRO A 214 -17.11 -62.52 35.97
CA PRO A 214 -18.01 -63.64 36.08
C PRO A 214 -19.07 -63.28 37.12
N THR A 215 -20.34 -63.40 36.72
CA THR A 215 -21.49 -63.36 37.61
C THR A 215 -21.23 -64.34 38.75
N GLN A 216 -20.84 -63.84 39.93
CA GLN A 216 -20.82 -64.68 41.13
C GLN A 216 -22.26 -65.09 41.38
N SER A 217 -22.52 -66.38 41.20
CA SER A 217 -23.79 -67.01 41.51
C SER A 217 -24.15 -66.74 42.97
N ILE A 218 -25.32 -66.12 43.17
CA ILE A 218 -25.97 -65.98 44.47
C ILE A 218 -26.37 -67.39 44.94
N SER A 219 -25.47 -68.12 45.59
CA SER A 219 -25.81 -69.39 46.25
C SER A 219 -25.25 -69.56 47.66
N ASP A 220 -24.45 -68.62 48.19
CA ASP A 220 -23.83 -68.78 49.52
C ASP A 220 -24.32 -67.76 50.56
N LEU A 221 -25.63 -67.75 50.84
CA LEU A 221 -26.21 -66.92 51.91
C LEU A 221 -27.23 -67.67 52.80
N ARG A 222 -27.10 -68.99 52.91
CA ARG A 222 -27.83 -69.77 53.93
C ARG A 222 -26.98 -70.93 54.47
N LYS A 223 -26.16 -70.62 55.49
CA LYS A 223 -25.87 -71.51 56.62
C LYS A 223 -25.74 -70.67 57.88
#